data_AF-A0A0S7YWY3-F1
#
_entry.id   AF-A0A0S7YWY3-F1
#
_cell.length_a   1.000
_cell.length_b   1.000
_cell.length_c   1.000
_cell.angle_alpha   90.00
_cell.angle_beta   90.00
_cell.angle_gamma   90.00
#
_symmetry.space_group_name_H-M   'P 1'
#
loop_
_entity.id
_entity.type
_entity.pdbx_description
1 polymer ?
#
loop_
_entity_poly.entity_id
_entity_poly.type
_entity_poly.pdbx_seq_one_letter_code
_entity_poly.pdbx_strand_id
1 'polypeptide(L)'
;MRKFWDSFRGKATTAAPARPAAKRGTPEPVQASNPWHAVSIQGGGTGRCEAAKALASQRFLSGEAPALPLPDCDRPDTCQCRYRKHGDRRTPGEALDRNGIPLPHPERREDD
;
A
#
# COMPACT_ATOMS: atom_id res chain seq x y z
N MET A 1 -4.19 -36.66 -16.46
CA MET A 1 -3.88 -36.25 -17.87
C MET A 1 -4.70 -34.99 -18.16
N ARG A 2 -4.14 -33.77 -18.15
CA ARG A 2 -3.54 -33.01 -19.28
C ARG A 2 -4.37 -33.08 -20.58
N LYS A 3 -4.93 -31.92 -21.00
CA LYS A 3 -5.11 -31.39 -22.38
C LYS A 3 -6.55 -30.92 -22.69
N PHE A 4 -6.78 -29.60 -22.72
CA PHE A 4 -7.70 -28.96 -23.68
C PHE A 4 -7.40 -27.46 -23.81
N TRP A 5 -6.28 -27.12 -24.45
CA TRP A 5 -6.07 -25.77 -24.99
C TRP A 5 -5.35 -25.94 -26.31
N ASP A 6 -6.11 -26.35 -27.32
CA ASP A 6 -5.70 -26.46 -28.70
C ASP A 6 -6.49 -25.44 -29.52
N SER A 7 -5.83 -24.91 -30.55
CA SER A 7 -6.35 -24.05 -31.61
C SER A 7 -6.64 -22.59 -31.27
N PHE A 8 -5.71 -21.72 -31.67
CA PHE A 8 -5.99 -20.62 -32.62
C PHE A 8 -4.67 -20.11 -33.21
N ARG A 9 -4.27 -20.71 -34.35
CA ARG A 9 -3.10 -20.31 -35.14
C ARG A 9 -3.59 -19.35 -36.24
N GLY A 10 -3.49 -18.03 -36.02
CA GLY A 10 -3.82 -17.00 -37.00
C GLY A 10 -2.72 -15.95 -37.07
N LYS A 11 -2.09 -15.82 -38.24
CA LYS A 11 -1.00 -14.86 -38.55
C LYS A 11 -1.59 -13.47 -38.76
N ALA A 12 -1.11 -12.46 -38.03
CA ALA A 12 -1.24 -11.06 -38.42
C ALA A 12 0.05 -10.32 -38.05
N THR A 13 0.85 -10.04 -39.07
CA THR A 13 2.01 -9.15 -39.03
C THR A 13 1.54 -7.70 -39.04
N THR A 14 1.77 -6.98 -37.94
CA THR A 14 1.87 -5.52 -37.98
C THR A 14 3.02 -5.11 -37.06
N ALA A 15 4.05 -4.51 -37.66
CA ALA A 15 5.22 -4.00 -36.95
C ALA A 15 4.81 -2.86 -36.01
N ALA A 16 5.05 -3.03 -34.71
CA ALA A 16 4.93 -1.96 -33.73
C ALA A 16 6.15 -1.01 -33.86
N PRO A 17 5.98 0.32 -33.72
CA PRO A 17 7.12 1.22 -33.68
C PRO A 17 7.98 0.92 -32.45
N ALA A 18 9.29 0.86 -32.65
CA ALA A 18 10.25 0.68 -31.58
C ALA A 18 10.09 1.78 -30.52
N ARG A 19 9.66 1.41 -29.31
CA ARG A 19 9.71 2.30 -28.14
C ARG A 19 11.19 2.62 -27.88
N PRO A 20 11.57 3.90 -27.67
CA PRO A 20 12.94 4.22 -27.34
C PRO A 20 13.34 3.48 -26.06
N ALA A 21 14.52 2.85 -26.08
CA ALA A 21 15.08 2.12 -24.95
C ALA A 21 15.26 3.09 -23.77
N ALA A 22 14.28 3.12 -22.87
CA ALA A 22 14.39 3.77 -21.58
C ALA A 22 15.60 3.14 -20.87
N LYS A 23 16.62 3.96 -20.60
CA LYS A 23 17.81 3.52 -19.87
C LYS A 23 17.33 3.05 -18.51
N ARG A 24 17.54 1.76 -18.20
CA ARG A 24 17.37 1.21 -16.85
C ARG A 24 18.38 1.91 -15.95
N GLY A 25 17.99 3.04 -15.38
CA GLY A 25 18.65 3.56 -14.19
C GLY A 25 18.51 2.52 -13.09
N THR A 26 19.59 2.26 -12.38
CA THR A 26 19.57 1.63 -11.07
C THR A 26 18.45 2.30 -10.26
N PRO A 27 17.48 1.57 -9.68
CA PRO A 27 16.54 2.20 -8.77
C PRO A 27 17.37 2.72 -7.60
N GLU A 28 17.59 4.04 -7.54
CA GLU A 28 18.00 4.66 -6.29
C GLU A 28 17.00 4.20 -5.22
N PRO A 29 17.47 3.87 -4.01
CA PRO A 29 16.58 3.54 -2.92
C PRO A 29 15.65 4.73 -2.74
N VAL A 30 14.40 4.56 -3.18
CA VAL A 30 13.33 5.54 -3.00
C VAL A 30 13.22 5.72 -1.50
N GLN A 31 13.82 6.79 -0.99
CA GLN A 31 13.77 7.10 0.44
C GLN A 31 12.29 7.09 0.82
N ALA A 32 11.93 6.27 1.81
CA ALA A 32 10.55 6.12 2.24
C ALA A 32 10.03 7.53 2.58
N SER A 33 9.24 8.11 1.69
CA SER A 33 9.05 9.56 1.59
C SER A 33 8.28 10.18 2.76
N ASN A 34 7.87 9.36 3.74
CA ASN A 34 7.32 9.79 5.01
C ASN A 34 7.32 8.61 6.01
N PRO A 35 8.12 8.60 7.09
CA PRO A 35 8.12 7.49 8.06
C PRO A 35 6.80 7.37 8.83
N TRP A 36 6.01 8.45 8.85
CA TRP A 36 4.75 8.57 9.59
C TRP A 36 3.52 8.07 8.82
N HIS A 37 3.73 7.40 7.68
CA HIS A 37 2.64 6.77 6.94
C HIS A 37 2.05 5.60 7.74
N ALA A 38 0.73 5.49 7.73
CA ALA A 38 0.03 4.39 8.39
C ALA A 38 -0.13 3.20 7.44
N VAL A 39 -0.20 2.00 7.99
CA VAL A 39 -0.45 0.75 7.26
C VAL A 39 -1.57 -0.04 7.93
N SER A 40 -2.38 -0.72 7.13
CA SER A 40 -3.40 -1.67 7.61
C SER A 40 -3.18 -3.03 6.95
N ILE A 41 -3.47 -4.11 7.67
CA ILE A 41 -3.39 -5.46 7.12
C ILE A 41 -4.66 -5.74 6.32
N GLN A 42 -4.51 -6.16 5.08
CA GLN A 42 -5.60 -6.62 4.22
C GLN A 42 -5.35 -8.04 3.76
N GLY A 43 -6.44 -8.79 3.56
CA GLY A 43 -6.37 -10.12 2.95
C GLY A 43 -6.06 -10.01 1.47
N GLY A 44 -5.32 -10.99 0.95
CA GLY A 44 -5.08 -11.17 -0.48
C GLY A 44 -5.86 -12.37 -1.00
N GLY A 45 -6.25 -12.32 -2.27
CA GLY A 45 -6.89 -13.41 -3.00
C GLY A 45 -8.05 -14.06 -2.25
N THR A 46 -7.78 -15.19 -1.60
CA THR A 46 -8.73 -16.07 -0.92
C THR A 46 -9.30 -15.53 0.39
N GLY A 47 -8.80 -14.41 0.91
CA GLY A 47 -9.37 -13.73 2.08
C GLY A 47 -8.35 -13.35 3.16
N ARG A 48 -8.87 -12.97 4.33
CA ARG A 48 -8.08 -12.60 5.53
C ARG A 48 -7.97 -13.83 6.44
N CYS A 49 -6.78 -14.10 7.00
CA CYS A 49 -6.64 -15.04 8.12
C CYS A 49 -7.33 -14.50 9.38
N GLU A 50 -7.59 -15.33 10.39
CA GLU A 50 -8.32 -14.88 11.60
C GLU A 50 -7.55 -13.78 12.33
N ALA A 51 -6.23 -13.93 12.46
CA ALA A 51 -5.38 -12.87 13.02
C ALA A 51 -5.49 -11.54 12.25
N ALA A 52 -5.52 -11.58 10.91
CA ALA A 52 -5.70 -10.37 10.11
C ALA A 52 -7.12 -9.79 10.21
N LYS A 53 -8.14 -10.61 10.49
CA LYS A 53 -9.51 -10.13 10.75
C LYS A 53 -9.58 -9.39 12.07
N ALA A 54 -8.92 -9.90 13.12
CA ALA A 54 -8.85 -9.23 14.42
C ALA A 54 -8.19 -7.84 14.32
N LEU A 55 -7.20 -7.70 13.43
CA LEU A 55 -6.48 -6.43 13.21
C LEU A 55 -7.07 -5.57 12.08
N ALA A 56 -8.17 -5.98 11.44
CA ALA A 56 -8.69 -5.34 10.22
C ALA A 56 -9.13 -3.88 10.43
N SER A 57 -9.56 -3.52 11.64
CA SER A 57 -10.01 -2.18 12.00
C SER A 57 -8.86 -1.29 12.50
N GLN A 58 -7.66 -1.84 12.68
CA GLN A 58 -6.52 -1.13 13.23
C GLN A 58 -5.58 -0.62 12.12
N ARG A 59 -4.93 0.51 12.40
CA ARG A 59 -3.86 1.06 11.57
C ARG A 59 -2.62 1.18 12.43
N PHE A 60 -1.50 0.75 11.88
CA PHE A 60 -0.20 0.80 12.51
C PHE A 60 0.65 1.86 11.83
N LEU A 61 1.56 2.47 12.58
CA LEU A 61 2.66 3.20 11.93
C LEU A 61 3.52 2.21 11.17
N SER A 62 4.08 2.64 10.03
CA SER A 62 4.87 1.75 9.18
C SER A 62 6.02 1.04 9.89
N GLY A 63 6.63 1.67 10.91
CA GLY A 63 7.69 1.10 11.74
C GLY A 63 7.22 0.24 12.92
N GLU A 64 5.95 0.33 13.30
CA GLU A 64 5.36 -0.42 14.44
C GLU A 64 4.49 -1.58 13.97
N ALA A 65 4.27 -1.71 12.66
CA ALA A 65 3.47 -2.78 12.11
C ALA A 65 4.14 -4.15 12.37
N PRO A 66 3.36 -5.19 12.70
CA PRO A 66 3.90 -6.52 12.94
C PRO A 66 4.60 -7.08 11.68
N ALA A 67 5.39 -8.15 11.80
CA ALA A 67 5.84 -8.86 10.60
C ALA A 67 4.66 -9.63 9.99
N LEU A 68 4.61 -9.74 8.66
CA LEU A 68 3.75 -10.70 7.97
C LEU A 68 4.61 -11.90 7.53
N PRO A 69 4.14 -13.15 7.72
CA PRO A 69 2.85 -13.56 8.30
C PRO A 69 2.71 -13.22 9.79
N LEU A 70 1.49 -12.93 10.25
CA LEU A 70 1.22 -12.67 11.67
C LEU A 70 1.58 -13.90 12.52
N PRO A 71 2.05 -13.72 13.77
CA PRO A 71 2.39 -14.82 14.66
C PRO A 71 1.20 -15.77 14.89
N ASP A 72 -0.01 -15.22 14.99
CA ASP A 72 -1.25 -15.99 15.17
C ASP A 72 -1.92 -16.39 13.84
N CYS A 73 -1.17 -16.47 12.74
CA CYS A 73 -1.76 -16.82 11.45
C CYS A 73 -2.06 -18.33 11.36
N ASP A 74 -3.31 -18.67 11.04
CA ASP A 74 -3.76 -20.08 10.91
C ASP A 74 -3.10 -20.85 9.74
N ARG A 75 -2.53 -20.14 8.76
CA ARG A 75 -1.98 -20.70 7.51
C ARG A 75 -0.78 -19.90 7.01
N PRO A 76 0.36 -19.91 7.70
CA PRO A 76 1.51 -19.06 7.37
C PRO A 76 2.07 -19.35 5.96
N ASP A 77 2.12 -20.62 5.53
CA ASP A 77 2.70 -21.03 4.24
C ASP A 77 1.91 -20.56 3.02
N THR A 78 0.60 -20.34 3.19
CA THR A 78 -0.31 -19.93 2.10
C THR A 78 -0.96 -18.57 2.36
N CYS A 79 -0.47 -17.84 3.37
CA CYS A 79 -1.04 -16.55 3.74
C CYS A 79 -0.76 -15.51 2.65
N GLN A 80 -1.83 -14.90 2.14
CA GLN A 80 -1.76 -13.84 1.13
C GLN A 80 -2.01 -12.45 1.73
N CYS A 81 -1.92 -12.30 3.05
CA CYS A 81 -2.13 -11.01 3.70
C CYS A 81 -1.05 -10.01 3.27
N ARG A 82 -1.46 -8.75 3.10
CA ARG A 82 -0.60 -7.66 2.61
C ARG A 82 -0.84 -6.38 3.37
N TYR A 83 0.18 -5.53 3.41
CA TYR A 83 0.04 -4.17 3.88
C TYR A 83 -0.59 -3.27 2.83
N ARG A 84 -1.69 -2.61 3.22
CA ARG A 84 -2.19 -1.43 2.52
C ARG A 84 -1.63 -0.19 3.20
N LYS A 85 -0.91 0.61 2.44
CA LYS A 85 -0.39 1.91 2.88
C LYS A 85 -1.50 2.96 2.86
N HIS A 86 -1.45 3.87 3.83
CA HIS A 86 -2.27 5.06 3.96
C HIS A 86 -1.34 6.26 4.05
N GLY A 87 -1.76 7.39 3.48
CA GLY A 87 -1.02 8.64 3.62
C GLY A 87 -0.94 9.09 5.08
N ASP A 88 0.02 9.97 5.35
CA ASP A 88 0.05 10.71 6.61
C ASP A 88 -1.21 11.59 6.69
N ARG A 89 -1.86 11.56 7.84
CA ARG A 89 -3.12 12.28 8.08
C ARG A 89 -2.90 13.74 8.47
N ARG A 90 -1.65 14.17 8.67
CA ARG A 90 -1.30 15.56 8.95
C ARG A 90 -1.38 16.36 7.66
N THR A 91 -2.00 17.53 7.73
CA THR A 91 -2.07 18.43 6.58
C THR A 91 -0.73 19.16 6.45
N PRO A 92 -0.04 19.09 5.29
CA PRO A 92 1.16 19.88 5.10
C PRO A 92 0.82 21.37 5.15
N GLY A 93 1.59 22.15 5.91
CA GLY A 93 1.38 23.59 6.09
C GLY A 93 0.46 23.98 7.25
N GLU A 94 -0.08 23.00 7.98
CA GLU A 94 -0.80 23.27 9.23
C GLU A 94 0.22 23.66 10.32
N ALA A 95 0.01 24.81 10.94
CA ALA A 95 0.86 25.25 12.04
C ALA A 95 0.61 24.32 13.23
N LEU A 96 1.67 23.62 13.67
CA LEU A 96 1.62 22.73 14.82
C LEU A 96 2.27 23.40 16.03
N ASP A 97 1.78 23.08 17.22
CA ASP A 97 2.45 23.46 18.47
C ASP A 97 3.75 22.66 18.68
N ARG A 98 4.42 22.88 19.82
CA ARG A 98 5.66 22.14 20.19
C ARG A 98 5.47 20.63 20.34
N ASN A 99 4.22 20.17 20.49
CA ASN A 99 3.85 18.77 20.66
C ASN A 99 3.34 18.14 19.34
N GLY A 100 3.31 18.89 18.24
CA GLY A 100 2.81 18.41 16.95
C GLY A 100 1.27 18.39 16.85
N ILE A 101 0.56 19.07 17.76
CA ILE A 101 -0.89 19.24 17.70
C ILE A 101 -1.22 20.43 16.81
N PRO A 102 -2.17 20.31 15.87
CA PRO A 102 -2.75 21.44 15.16
C PRO A 102 -3.08 22.61 16.06
N LEU A 103 -2.54 23.80 15.75
CA LEU A 103 -3.06 25.00 16.34
C LEU A 103 -4.52 25.16 15.93
N PRO A 104 -5.41 25.58 16.85
CA PRO A 104 -6.78 25.91 16.47
C PRO A 104 -6.72 26.93 15.33
N HIS A 105 -7.47 26.67 14.26
CA HIS A 105 -7.64 27.68 13.22
C HIS A 105 -8.14 28.94 13.93
N PRO A 106 -7.52 30.13 13.73
CA PRO A 106 -8.11 31.35 14.22
C PRO A 106 -9.51 31.40 13.63
N GLU A 107 -10.49 31.29 14.52
CA GLU A 107 -11.90 31.55 14.28
C GLU A 107 -12.04 32.62 13.20
N ARG A 108 -12.70 32.27 12.07
CA ARG A 108 -13.15 33.28 11.12
C ARG A 108 -13.91 34.29 11.98
N ARG A 109 -13.44 35.54 12.05
CA ARG A 109 -14.23 36.64 12.60
C ARG A 109 -15.64 36.46 12.03
N GLU A 110 -16.60 36.18 12.90
CA GLU A 110 -18.01 36.31 12.55
C GLU A 110 -18.20 37.82 12.38
N ASP A 111 -18.11 38.27 11.12
CA ASP A 111 -18.53 39.61 10.72
C ASP A 111 -20.06 39.67 10.89
N ASP A 112 -20.49 40.31 11.99
CA ASP A 112 -21.87 40.70 12.31
C ASP A 112 -22.34 41.90 11.45
#